data_AF-A0A1H7R7V5-F1
#
_entry.id   AF-A0A1H7R7V5-F1
#
_cell.length_a   1.000
_cell.length_b   1.000
_cell.length_c   1.000
_cell.angle_alpha   90.00
_cell.angle_beta   90.00
_cell.angle_gamma   90.00
#
_symmetry.space_group_name_H-M   'P 1'
#
loop_
_entity.id
_entity.type
_entity.pdbx_description
1 polymer ?
#
loop_
_entity_poly.entity_id
_entity_poly.type
_entity_poly.pdbx_seq_one_letter_code
_entity_poly.pdbx_strand_id
1 'polypeptide(L)'
;MDMNEAQQWIKQFYGERGWAGYGPFIRVGFLMEEAGETARAVRAYEIGRDRPDEEVQSREQLKQDLVEEIGDVLGNISLLADLYDISLEEAFTAHQQKLLKRFGS
;
A
#
# COMPACT_ATOMS: atom_id res chain seq x y z
N MET A 1 -14.27 3.35 5.38
CA MET A 1 -13.46 3.91 6.47
C MET A 1 -12.87 5.21 5.96
N ASP A 2 -12.76 6.22 6.82
CA ASP A 2 -11.90 7.35 6.51
C ASP A 2 -10.41 6.98 6.72
N MET A 3 -9.51 7.90 6.37
CA MET A 3 -8.08 7.64 6.37
C MET A 3 -7.48 7.47 7.77
N ASN A 4 -8.02 8.18 8.76
CA ASN A 4 -7.57 8.08 10.15
C ASN A 4 -8.10 6.79 10.78
N GLU A 5 -9.35 6.43 10.49
CA GLU A 5 -9.94 5.13 10.85
C GLU A 5 -9.13 3.97 10.24
N ALA A 6 -8.70 4.10 8.98
CA ALA A 6 -7.84 3.12 8.31
C ALA A 6 -6.51 2.93 9.04
N GLN A 7 -5.81 4.02 9.32
CA GLN A 7 -4.51 3.98 9.98
C GLN A 7 -4.62 3.37 11.39
N GLN A 8 -5.65 3.74 12.16
CA GLN A 8 -5.88 3.18 13.50
C GLN A 8 -6.23 1.69 13.45
N TRP A 9 -7.10 1.29 12.53
CA TRP A 9 -7.47 -0.12 12.35
C TRP A 9 -6.24 -0.97 11.98
N ILE A 10 -5.41 -0.49 11.04
CA ILE A 10 -4.17 -1.16 10.63
C ILE A 10 -3.21 -1.27 11.83
N LYS A 11 -2.98 -0.16 12.54
CA LYS A 11 -2.11 -0.14 13.72
C LYS A 11 -2.55 -1.17 14.76
N GLN A 12 -3.84 -1.21 15.08
CA GLN A 12 -4.38 -2.15 16.04
C GLN A 12 -4.22 -3.60 15.55
N PHE A 13 -4.66 -3.88 14.32
CA PHE A 13 -4.67 -5.23 13.75
C PHE A 13 -3.25 -5.84 13.67
N TYR A 14 -2.27 -5.03 13.27
CA TYR A 14 -0.86 -5.43 13.20
C TYR A 14 -0.18 -5.44 14.57
N GLY A 15 -0.62 -4.57 15.50
CA GLY A 15 -0.15 -4.55 16.88
C GLY A 15 -0.53 -5.82 17.64
N GLU A 16 -1.77 -6.28 17.52
CA GLU A 16 -2.26 -7.53 18.13
C GLU A 16 -1.49 -8.78 17.68
N ARG A 17 -0.84 -8.72 16.51
CA ARG A 17 -0.04 -9.81 15.94
C ARG A 17 1.47 -9.68 16.20
N GLY A 18 1.89 -8.65 16.93
CA GLY A 18 3.31 -8.34 17.17
C GLY A 18 4.05 -7.86 15.92
N TRP A 19 3.35 -7.67 14.81
CA TRP A 19 3.96 -7.23 13.55
C TRP A 19 4.41 -5.78 13.62
N ALA A 20 3.73 -4.95 14.42
CA ALA A 20 4.13 -3.56 14.70
C ALA A 20 5.55 -3.42 15.28
N GLY A 21 6.15 -4.49 15.82
CA GLY A 21 7.49 -4.46 16.44
C GLY A 21 8.67 -4.39 15.45
N TYR A 22 8.44 -4.56 14.15
CA TYR A 22 9.52 -4.43 13.16
C TYR A 22 9.92 -2.96 12.97
N GLY A 23 11.21 -2.68 13.15
CA GLY A 23 11.77 -1.34 12.95
C GLY A 23 11.73 -0.86 11.49
N PRO A 24 11.94 0.44 11.25
CA PRO A 24 11.72 1.08 9.96
C PRO A 24 12.55 0.47 8.81
N PHE A 25 13.77 -0.03 9.10
CA PHE A 25 14.60 -0.69 8.09
C PHE A 25 13.95 -1.94 7.50
N ILE A 26 13.34 -2.77 8.34
CA ILE A 26 12.62 -3.98 7.91
C ILE A 26 11.33 -3.59 7.19
N ARG A 27 10.62 -2.56 7.68
CA ARG A 27 9.38 -2.07 7.07
C ARG A 27 9.54 -1.57 5.64
N VAL A 28 10.65 -0.90 5.34
CA VAL A 28 10.95 -0.48 3.97
C VAL A 28 11.15 -1.72 3.08
N GLY A 29 11.71 -2.81 3.60
CA GLY A 29 11.78 -4.09 2.89
C GLY A 29 10.41 -4.60 2.47
N PHE A 30 9.48 -4.74 3.43
CA PHE A 30 8.10 -5.18 3.15
C PHE A 30 7.37 -4.24 2.19
N LEU A 31 7.51 -2.92 2.35
CA LEU A 31 6.95 -1.95 1.41
C LEU A 31 7.42 -2.19 -0.04
N MET A 32 8.69 -2.53 -0.22
CA MET A 32 9.24 -2.81 -1.55
C MET A 32 8.79 -4.17 -2.10
N GLU A 33 8.56 -5.15 -1.24
CA GLU A 33 7.94 -6.42 -1.60
C GLU A 33 6.52 -6.17 -2.15
N GLU A 34 5.66 -5.47 -1.40
CA GLU A 34 4.28 -5.16 -1.84
C GLU A 34 4.26 -4.30 -3.12
N ALA A 35 5.21 -3.37 -3.27
CA ALA A 35 5.33 -2.59 -4.51
C ALA A 35 5.67 -3.49 -5.71
N GLY A 36 6.48 -4.54 -5.50
CA GLY A 36 6.78 -5.56 -6.50
C GLY A 36 5.57 -6.41 -6.84
N GLU A 37 4.80 -6.82 -5.83
CA GLU A 37 3.56 -7.60 -6.02
C GLU A 37 2.48 -6.78 -6.73
N THR A 38 2.33 -5.50 -6.37
CA THR A 38 1.49 -4.52 -7.09
C THR A 38 1.91 -4.41 -8.56
N ALA A 39 3.21 -4.30 -8.86
CA ALA A 39 3.70 -4.22 -10.23
C ALA A 39 3.36 -5.49 -11.02
N ARG A 40 3.45 -6.67 -10.38
CA ARG A 40 3.04 -7.96 -10.96
C ARG A 40 1.54 -7.99 -11.25
N ALA A 41 0.70 -7.52 -10.33
CA ALA A 41 -0.75 -7.47 -10.51
C ALA A 41 -1.17 -6.50 -11.62
N VAL A 42 -0.55 -5.32 -11.70
CA VAL A 42 -0.77 -4.39 -12.82
C VAL A 42 -0.42 -5.05 -14.15
N ARG A 43 0.74 -5.72 -14.24
CA ARG A 43 1.14 -6.44 -15.46
C ARG A 43 0.12 -7.50 -15.84
N ALA A 44 -0.34 -8.28 -14.86
CA ALA A 44 -1.35 -9.31 -15.08
C ALA A 44 -2.68 -8.72 -15.60
N TYR A 45 -3.13 -7.62 -15.00
CA TYR A 45 -4.35 -6.93 -15.38
C TYR A 45 -4.29 -6.30 -16.78
N GLU A 46 -3.17 -5.67 -17.14
CA GLU A 46 -3.04 -4.91 -18.38
C GLU A 46 -2.72 -5.79 -19.59
N ILE A 47 -1.72 -6.67 -19.46
CA ILE A 47 -1.14 -7.41 -20.59
C ILE A 47 -1.07 -8.93 -20.35
N GLY A 48 -1.60 -9.41 -19.21
CA GLY A 48 -1.53 -10.81 -18.84
C GLY A 48 -0.15 -11.27 -18.40
N ARG A 49 -0.07 -12.55 -18.04
CA ARG A 49 1.19 -13.21 -17.66
C ARG A 49 1.39 -14.42 -18.55
N ASP A 50 2.48 -14.41 -19.30
CA ASP A 50 2.90 -15.54 -20.12
C ASP A 50 3.58 -16.60 -19.22
N ARG A 51 2.77 -17.32 -18.46
CA ARG A 51 3.20 -18.43 -17.60
C ARG A 51 2.35 -19.66 -17.91
N PRO A 52 2.95 -20.72 -18.49
CA PRO A 52 2.22 -21.91 -18.91
C PRO A 52 1.67 -22.74 -17.73
N ASP A 53 2.13 -22.46 -16.51
CA ASP A 53 1.74 -23.08 -15.25
C ASP A 53 0.63 -22.34 -14.48
N GLU A 54 0.25 -21.13 -14.90
CA GLU A 54 -0.79 -20.33 -14.24
C GLU A 54 -2.15 -20.47 -14.95
N GLU A 55 -3.23 -20.64 -14.18
CA GLU A 55 -4.59 -20.61 -14.73
C GLU A 55 -4.91 -19.21 -15.27
N VAL A 56 -5.66 -19.16 -16.38
CA VAL A 56 -6.14 -17.89 -16.94
C VAL A 56 -7.19 -17.31 -16.00
N GLN A 57 -6.81 -16.25 -15.29
CA GLN A 57 -7.71 -15.54 -14.39
C GLN A 57 -8.73 -14.68 -15.18
N SER A 58 -9.93 -14.53 -14.63
CA SER A 58 -10.91 -13.59 -15.17
C SER A 58 -10.46 -12.14 -14.92
N ARG A 59 -11.03 -11.21 -15.70
CA ARG A 59 -10.71 -9.78 -15.52
C ARG A 59 -11.16 -9.25 -14.16
N GLU A 60 -12.24 -9.80 -13.63
CA GLU A 60 -12.74 -9.50 -12.29
C GLU A 60 -11.76 -9.96 -11.22
N GLN A 61 -11.21 -11.17 -11.35
CA GLN A 61 -10.21 -11.70 -10.42
C GLN A 61 -8.93 -10.85 -10.47
N LEU A 62 -8.42 -10.56 -11.67
CA LEU A 62 -7.24 -9.71 -11.84
C LEU A 62 -7.42 -8.31 -11.23
N LYS A 63 -8.63 -7.75 -11.31
CA LYS A 63 -8.97 -6.48 -10.67
C LYS A 63 -8.99 -6.61 -9.15
N GLN A 64 -9.52 -7.71 -8.62
CA GLN A 64 -9.56 -7.96 -7.20
C GLN A 64 -8.14 -8.11 -6.63
N ASP A 65 -7.29 -8.88 -7.29
CA ASP A 65 -5.87 -9.04 -6.93
C ASP A 65 -5.18 -7.66 -6.93
N LEU A 66 -5.39 -6.83 -7.95
CA LEU A 66 -4.83 -5.47 -7.98
C LEU A 66 -5.31 -4.59 -6.81
N VAL A 67 -6.57 -4.71 -6.39
CA VAL A 67 -7.10 -3.96 -5.24
C VAL A 67 -6.44 -4.42 -3.94
N GLU A 68 -6.21 -5.73 -3.79
CA GLU A 68 -5.53 -6.32 -2.63
C GLU A 68 -4.10 -5.79 -2.50
N GLU A 69 -3.33 -5.89 -3.58
CA GLU A 69 -1.91 -5.49 -3.61
C GLU A 69 -1.72 -3.99 -3.36
N ILE A 70 -2.61 -3.14 -3.91
CA ILE A 70 -2.63 -1.71 -3.60
C ILE A 70 -2.95 -1.49 -2.10
N GLY A 71 -3.86 -2.29 -1.54
CA GLY A 71 -4.18 -2.29 -0.12
C GLY A 71 -2.97 -2.61 0.75
N ASP A 72 -2.16 -3.59 0.36
CA ASP A 72 -0.97 -4.02 1.10
C ASP A 72 0.13 -2.94 1.10
N VAL A 73 0.30 -2.24 -0.04
CA VAL A 73 1.16 -1.05 -0.10
C VAL A 73 0.68 0.04 0.85
N LEU A 74 -0.63 0.35 0.85
CA LEU A 74 -1.21 1.35 1.76
C LEU A 74 -1.06 0.93 3.24
N GLY A 75 -1.22 -0.35 3.53
CA GLY A 75 -0.99 -0.93 4.86
C GLY A 75 0.44 -0.70 5.36
N ASN A 76 1.43 -1.01 4.51
CA ASN A 76 2.83 -0.81 4.84
C ASN A 76 3.21 0.67 4.98
N ILE A 77 2.67 1.56 4.14
CA ILE A 77 2.85 3.02 4.30
C ILE A 77 2.26 3.49 5.64
N SER A 78 1.07 3.01 6.00
CA SER A 78 0.40 3.38 7.25
C SER A 78 1.23 2.99 8.48
N LEU A 79 1.78 1.79 8.48
CA LEU A 79 2.66 1.29 9.56
C LEU A 79 3.98 2.06 9.62
N LEU A 80 4.56 2.37 8.46
CA LEU A 80 5.78 3.17 8.41
C LEU A 80 5.54 4.58 8.96
N ALA A 81 4.43 5.23 8.58
CA ALA A 81 4.05 6.54 9.10
C ALA A 81 3.84 6.51 10.62
N ASP A 82 3.19 5.47 11.14
CA ASP A 82 2.97 5.29 12.58
C ASP A 82 4.27 5.18 13.39
N LEU A 83 5.32 4.54 12.83
CA LEU A 83 6.64 4.47 13.48
C LEU A 83 7.30 5.84 13.69
N TYR A 84 6.87 6.86 12.96
CA TYR A 84 7.37 8.23 13.06
C TYR A 84 6.34 9.19 13.66
N ASP A 85 5.23 8.69 14.20
CA ASP A 85 4.12 9.49 14.73
C ASP A 85 3.52 10.45 13.68
N ILE A 86 3.48 9.99 12.42
CA ILE A 86 2.93 10.74 11.28
C ILE A 86 1.54 10.18 10.95
N SER A 87 0.55 11.07 10.84
CA SER A 87 -0.76 10.68 10.31
C SER A 87 -0.74 10.66 8.77
N LEU A 88 -1.52 9.77 8.16
CA LEU A 88 -1.69 9.77 6.71
C LEU A 88 -2.29 11.09 6.22
N GLU A 89 -3.24 11.67 6.97
CA GLU A 89 -3.81 12.98 6.67
C GLU A 89 -2.73 14.07 6.58
N GLU A 90 -1.83 14.15 7.57
CA GLU A 90 -0.70 15.08 7.57
C GLU A 90 0.18 14.89 6.32
N ALA A 91 0.52 13.64 5.97
CA ALA A 91 1.33 13.34 4.80
C ALA A 91 0.66 13.78 3.49
N PHE A 92 -0.64 13.52 3.34
CA PHE A 92 -1.41 13.93 2.16
C PHE A 92 -1.57 15.46 2.09
N THR A 93 -1.87 16.13 3.19
CA THR A 93 -1.95 17.60 3.25
C THR A 93 -0.63 18.24 2.86
N ALA A 94 0.50 17.75 3.40
CA ALA A 94 1.83 18.24 3.03
C ALA A 94 2.13 18.04 1.53
N HIS A 95 1.75 16.89 0.97
CA HIS A 95 1.89 16.62 -0.46
C HIS A 95 1.04 17.56 -1.32
N GLN A 96 -0.23 17.77 -0.97
CA GLN A 96 -1.15 18.67 -1.65
C GLN A 96 -0.60 20.11 -1.65
N GLN A 97 -0.19 20.62 -0.48
CA GLN A 97 0.39 21.96 -0.35
C GLN A 97 1.64 22.12 -1.22
N LYS A 98 2.51 21.10 -1.28
CA LYS A 98 3.70 21.10 -2.14
C LYS A 98 3.32 21.18 -3.63
N LEU A 99 2.28 20.49 -4.07
CA LEU A 99 1.80 20.56 -5.45
C LEU A 99 1.19 21.93 -5.77
N LEU A 100 0.32 22.45 -4.89
CA LEU A 100 -0.30 23.77 -5.06
C LEU A 100 0.76 24.88 -5.09
N LYS A 101 1.79 24.80 -4.25
CA LYS A 101 2.90 25.79 -4.27
C LYS A 101 3.71 25.75 -5.58
N ARG A 102 3.82 24.57 -6.22
CA ARG A 102 4.61 24.38 -7.44
C ARG A 102 3.83 24.65 -8.72
N PHE A 103 2.54 24.35 -8.72
CA PHE A 103 1.71 24.29 -9.93
C PHE A 103 0.35 24.97 -9.77
N GLY A 104 0.01 25.45 -8.58
CA GLY A 104 -1.19 26.24 -8.34
C GLY A 104 -0.99 27.66 -8.86
N SER A 105 -1.75 28.00 -9.90
CA SER A 105 -1.93 29.38 -10.38
C SER A 105 -2.66 30.23 -9.35
#